data_AF-A0A943GEL5-F1
#
_entry.id   AF-A0A943GEL5-F1
#
_cell.length_a   1.000
_cell.length_b   1.000
_cell.length_c   1.000
_cell.angle_alpha   90.00
_cell.angle_beta   90.00
_cell.angle_gamma   90.00
#
_symmetry.space_group_name_H-M   'P 1'
#
loop_
_entity.id
_entity.type
_entity.pdbx_description
1 polymer ?
#
loop_
_entity_poly.entity_id
_entity_poly.type
_entity_poly.pdbx_seq_one_letter_code
_entity_poly.pdbx_strand_id
1 'polypeptide(L)'
;MKFTKRLVVGLVSTGIIATLFTGCTNKDVTPVRAESAEEAINLFNEYNKSNDIENMVSLYSKVYLDSVGYSSGTVVKMLEANRKNAEITKSETESIEVIDENIEKAVVNMAIMEDGKEVPYTYNYAMVKEDDGWAVSPDGVIECTNVEAPEIVSGKLNIYLSKMIKLVDGYILRADISNNSSKAYSFGKEGNLCKVVVETTEGEYSTSMLEEVKLDKKVKTYFMARFDELEGEVKKVTVTNVYDIEDDAIKEDSIRDIIIYEK
;
A
#
# COMPACT_ATOMS: atom_id res chain seq x y z
N MET A 1 -2.51 13.18 -21.42
CA MET A 1 -3.73 12.40 -21.17
C MET A 1 -3.62 11.83 -19.74
N LYS A 2 -4.49 12.26 -18.81
CA LYS A 2 -4.79 11.68 -17.48
C LYS A 2 -3.62 11.39 -16.51
N PHE A 3 -2.98 12.43 -15.97
CA PHE A 3 -2.17 12.34 -14.74
C PHE A 3 -3.00 12.50 -13.44
N THR A 4 -4.32 12.64 -13.56
CA THR A 4 -5.27 12.89 -12.47
C THR A 4 -5.98 11.65 -11.93
N LYS A 5 -5.69 10.43 -12.42
CA LYS A 5 -6.50 9.23 -12.10
C LYS A 5 -5.96 8.28 -11.01
N ARG A 6 -4.93 8.64 -10.24
CA ARG A 6 -4.40 7.77 -9.18
C ARG A 6 -4.30 8.40 -7.79
N LEU A 7 -4.80 9.62 -7.61
CA LEU A 7 -4.42 10.44 -6.45
C LEU A 7 -5.41 10.36 -5.26
N VAL A 8 -6.56 9.71 -5.40
CA VAL A 8 -7.59 9.70 -4.33
C VAL A 8 -8.21 8.31 -4.03
N VAL A 9 -7.91 7.24 -4.80
CA VAL A 9 -8.74 6.00 -4.75
C VAL A 9 -7.94 4.71 -4.46
N GLY A 10 -6.75 4.80 -3.91
CA GLY A 10 -6.07 3.60 -3.46
C GLY A 10 -4.65 3.90 -3.05
N LEU A 11 -4.41 4.01 -1.76
CA LEU A 11 -3.04 3.98 -1.27
C LEU A 11 -2.39 2.60 -1.46
N VAL A 12 -3.14 1.60 -1.93
CA VAL A 12 -2.58 0.33 -2.42
C VAL A 12 -3.35 -0.24 -3.62
N SER A 13 -3.16 0.30 -4.82
CA SER A 13 -3.28 -0.53 -6.03
C SER A 13 -2.59 0.12 -7.22
N THR A 14 -1.40 -0.41 -7.53
CA THR A 14 -0.61 -0.19 -8.75
C THR A 14 -0.14 1.24 -9.01
N GLY A 15 1.16 1.47 -8.87
CA GLY A 15 1.78 2.70 -9.32
C GLY A 15 3.07 2.96 -8.56
N ILE A 16 4.20 2.70 -9.22
CA ILE A 16 5.49 3.24 -8.83
C ILE A 16 5.34 4.76 -8.76
N ILE A 17 5.24 5.34 -7.56
CA ILE A 17 5.34 6.78 -7.35
C ILE A 17 6.44 6.99 -6.30
N ALA A 18 7.68 7.01 -6.80
CA ALA A 18 8.81 7.54 -6.06
C ALA A 18 8.76 9.07 -6.08
N THR A 19 7.93 9.69 -5.22
CA THR A 19 8.12 11.10 -4.86
C THR A 19 9.05 11.16 -3.65
N LEU A 20 10.35 11.28 -3.93
CA LEU A 20 11.37 11.63 -2.95
C LEU A 20 11.07 13.03 -2.40
N PHE A 21 10.34 13.11 -1.28
CA PHE A 21 10.28 14.32 -0.46
C PHE A 21 11.59 14.44 0.35
N THR A 22 12.69 14.79 -0.32
CA THR A 22 13.93 15.17 0.35
C THR A 22 13.83 16.63 0.79
N GLY A 23 13.48 16.89 2.05
CA GLY A 23 13.55 18.24 2.61
C GLY A 23 12.77 18.42 3.91
N CYS A 24 13.53 18.57 5.01
CA CYS A 24 13.11 18.87 6.39
C CYS A 24 12.34 17.74 7.10
N THR A 25 12.84 17.29 8.25
CA THR A 25 12.07 16.55 9.25
C THR A 25 10.79 17.33 9.55
N ASN A 26 9.66 16.78 9.15
CA ASN A 26 8.36 17.37 9.43
C ASN A 26 8.04 17.12 10.90
N LYS A 27 7.42 18.10 11.55
CA LYS A 27 6.90 17.88 12.88
C LYS A 27 5.83 16.79 12.80
N ASP A 28 5.96 15.76 13.61
CA ASP A 28 4.94 14.74 13.72
C ASP A 28 3.66 15.32 14.33
N VAL A 29 2.53 14.79 13.88
CA VAL A 29 1.19 15.09 14.37
C VAL A 29 1.02 14.38 15.72
N THR A 30 0.47 15.08 16.70
CA THR A 30 0.11 14.47 17.98
C THR A 30 -1.03 13.48 17.76
N PRO A 31 -0.88 12.19 18.11
CA PRO A 31 -1.94 11.21 17.91
C PRO A 31 -3.17 11.52 18.77
N VAL A 32 -4.36 11.32 18.20
CA VAL A 32 -5.66 11.38 18.89
C VAL A 32 -6.24 9.97 18.94
N ARG A 33 -6.77 9.59 20.09
CA ARG A 33 -7.43 8.29 20.31
C ARG A 33 -8.83 8.54 20.83
N ALA A 34 -9.81 8.02 20.11
CA ALA A 34 -11.22 8.17 20.47
C ALA A 34 -11.61 7.15 21.54
N GLU A 35 -12.70 7.41 22.27
CA GLU A 35 -13.19 6.50 23.32
C GLU A 35 -13.81 5.23 22.72
N SER A 36 -14.28 5.29 21.47
CA SER A 36 -14.88 4.16 20.75
C SER A 36 -14.49 4.13 19.26
N ALA A 37 -14.66 2.97 18.63
CA ALA A 37 -14.49 2.81 17.18
C ALA A 37 -15.45 3.71 16.38
N GLU A 38 -16.70 3.80 16.82
CA GLU A 38 -17.72 4.66 16.21
C GLU A 38 -17.32 6.14 16.27
N GLU A 39 -16.82 6.61 17.42
CA GLU A 39 -16.32 7.98 17.56
C GLU A 39 -15.11 8.22 16.64
N ALA A 40 -14.15 7.28 16.58
CA ALA A 40 -12.96 7.41 15.74
C ALA A 40 -13.33 7.59 14.26
N ILE A 41 -14.22 6.75 13.71
CA ILE A 41 -14.61 6.83 12.29
C ILE A 41 -15.49 8.06 12.01
N ASN A 42 -16.32 8.49 12.96
CA ASN A 42 -17.13 9.70 12.81
C ASN A 42 -16.27 10.96 12.76
N LEU A 43 -15.29 11.11 13.67
CA LEU A 43 -14.31 12.20 13.63
C LEU A 43 -13.49 12.16 12.34
N PHE A 44 -13.04 10.97 11.93
CA PHE A 44 -12.31 10.79 10.68
C PHE A 44 -13.12 11.27 9.47
N ASN A 45 -14.40 10.88 9.38
CA ASN A 45 -15.30 11.32 8.31
C ASN A 45 -15.53 12.83 8.31
N GLU A 46 -15.67 13.44 9.49
CA GLU A 46 -15.79 14.89 9.64
C GLU A 46 -14.54 15.60 9.10
N TYR A 47 -13.35 15.21 9.56
CA TYR A 47 -12.08 15.78 9.10
C TYR A 47 -11.83 15.53 7.62
N ASN A 48 -12.24 14.37 7.11
CA ASN A 48 -12.14 14.05 5.71
C ASN A 48 -13.01 14.99 4.86
N LYS A 49 -14.26 15.22 5.26
CA LYS A 49 -15.19 16.12 4.56
C LYS A 49 -14.77 17.59 4.64
N SER A 50 -14.24 18.04 5.78
CA SER A 50 -13.73 19.41 5.94
C SER A 50 -12.34 19.63 5.34
N ASN A 51 -11.72 18.57 4.80
CA ASN A 51 -10.35 18.54 4.32
C ASN A 51 -9.32 18.97 5.38
N ASP A 52 -9.58 18.65 6.65
CA ASP A 52 -8.68 18.85 7.78
C ASP A 52 -7.69 17.69 7.87
N ILE A 53 -6.65 17.75 7.03
CA ILE A 53 -5.72 16.64 6.83
C ILE A 53 -4.90 16.35 8.09
N GLU A 54 -4.49 17.38 8.85
CA GLU A 54 -3.68 17.17 10.06
C GLU A 54 -4.47 16.43 11.13
N ASN A 55 -5.71 16.87 11.44
CA ASN A 55 -6.56 16.18 12.40
C ASN A 55 -7.00 14.79 11.89
N MET A 56 -7.23 14.64 10.59
CA MET A 56 -7.49 13.34 9.99
C MET A 56 -6.31 12.36 10.20
N VAL A 57 -5.07 12.80 9.96
CA VAL A 57 -3.86 11.98 10.16
C VAL A 57 -3.59 11.74 11.65
N SER A 58 -3.99 12.64 12.55
CA SER A 58 -3.87 12.44 14.00
C SER A 58 -4.60 11.17 14.49
N LEU A 59 -5.67 10.78 13.81
CA LEU A 59 -6.45 9.57 14.11
C LEU A 59 -5.82 8.30 13.51
N TYR A 60 -4.75 8.40 12.71
CA TYR A 60 -4.13 7.22 12.11
C TYR A 60 -3.55 6.27 13.17
N SER A 61 -3.81 4.98 12.95
CA SER A 61 -3.24 3.90 13.75
C SER A 61 -1.72 3.82 13.55
N LYS A 62 -1.02 3.39 14.60
CA LYS A 62 0.42 3.11 14.57
C LYS A 62 0.73 2.04 13.53
N VAL A 63 -0.11 1.00 13.43
CA VAL A 63 0.07 -0.08 12.46
C VAL A 63 -0.06 0.40 11.02
N TYR A 64 -0.95 1.36 10.73
CA TYR A 64 -1.04 1.96 9.41
C TYR A 64 0.19 2.79 9.07
N LEU A 65 0.63 3.67 10.00
CA LEU A 65 1.82 4.48 9.82
C LEU A 65 3.08 3.61 9.60
N ASP A 66 3.20 2.51 10.36
CA ASP A 66 4.25 1.53 10.13
C ASP A 66 4.13 0.89 8.75
N SER A 67 2.93 0.51 8.30
CA SER A 67 2.73 -0.14 6.99
C SER A 67 3.20 0.75 5.83
N VAL A 68 2.85 2.04 5.84
CA VAL A 68 3.29 3.00 4.82
C VAL A 68 4.78 3.33 4.94
N GLY A 69 5.35 3.26 6.15
CA GLY A 69 6.76 3.49 6.42
C GLY A 69 7.15 4.97 6.40
N TYR A 70 6.21 5.87 6.72
CA TYR A 70 6.42 7.32 6.76
C TYR A 70 5.97 7.89 8.10
N SER A 71 6.69 8.91 8.57
CA SER A 71 6.25 9.73 9.71
C SER A 71 4.90 10.39 9.41
N SER A 72 4.10 10.63 10.44
CA SER A 72 2.77 11.25 10.32
C SER A 72 2.84 12.61 9.61
N GLY A 73 3.86 13.42 9.91
CA GLY A 73 4.07 14.71 9.24
C GLY A 73 4.40 14.59 7.74
N THR A 74 5.07 13.51 7.33
CA THR A 74 5.28 13.21 5.90
C THR A 74 3.98 12.78 5.23
N VAL A 75 3.17 11.97 5.90
CA VAL A 75 1.86 11.55 5.40
C VAL A 75 0.93 12.74 5.18
N VAL A 76 0.88 13.71 6.10
CA VAL A 76 0.14 14.97 5.92
C VAL A 76 0.54 15.66 4.62
N LYS A 77 1.84 15.90 4.40
CA LYS A 77 2.32 16.56 3.17
C LYS A 77 1.96 15.80 1.90
N MET A 78 2.08 14.48 1.93
CA MET A 78 1.70 13.64 0.80
C MET A 78 0.21 13.80 0.49
N LEU A 79 -0.64 13.77 1.51
CA LEU A 79 -2.08 13.95 1.36
C LEU A 79 -2.44 15.36 0.91
N GLU A 80 -1.82 16.42 1.42
CA GLU A 80 -2.01 17.80 0.94
C GLU A 80 -1.65 17.96 -0.54
N ALA A 81 -0.48 17.43 -0.93
CA ALA A 81 0.00 17.47 -2.32
C ALA A 81 -0.90 16.66 -3.27
N ASN A 82 -1.49 15.58 -2.77
CA ASN A 82 -2.34 14.67 -3.52
C ASN A 82 -3.79 15.14 -3.62
N ARG A 83 -4.37 15.60 -2.52
CA ARG A 83 -5.75 16.08 -2.48
C ARG A 83 -5.91 17.40 -3.25
N LYS A 84 -4.90 18.29 -3.24
CA LYS A 84 -4.97 19.59 -3.93
C LYS A 84 -6.29 20.31 -3.65
N ASN A 85 -7.15 20.44 -4.67
CA ASN A 85 -8.45 21.09 -4.63
C ASN A 85 -9.62 20.08 -4.74
N ALA A 86 -9.39 18.81 -4.41
CA ALA A 86 -10.44 17.80 -4.40
C ALA A 86 -11.50 18.21 -3.38
N GLU A 87 -12.75 18.33 -3.83
CA GLU A 87 -13.89 18.64 -2.98
C GLU A 87 -14.57 17.31 -2.61
N ILE A 88 -14.50 16.95 -1.33
CA ILE A 88 -15.17 15.77 -0.77
C ILE A 88 -16.57 16.19 -0.35
N THR A 89 -17.59 15.81 -1.12
CA THR A 89 -18.98 16.19 -0.83
C THR A 89 -19.67 15.23 0.14
N LYS A 90 -19.17 13.99 0.24
CA LYS A 90 -19.69 12.95 1.13
C LYS A 90 -18.56 12.14 1.78
N SER A 91 -18.73 11.84 3.06
CA SER A 91 -17.95 10.86 3.84
C SER A 91 -18.83 10.39 4.99
N GLU A 92 -19.48 9.23 4.83
CA GLU A 92 -20.49 8.74 5.77
C GLU A 92 -20.31 7.24 6.01
N THR A 93 -20.35 6.84 7.28
CA THR A 93 -20.30 5.42 7.67
C THR A 93 -21.60 4.73 7.26
N GLU A 94 -21.50 3.67 6.46
CA GLU A 94 -22.62 2.80 6.09
C GLU A 94 -22.85 1.71 7.12
N SER A 95 -21.78 1.06 7.58
CA SER A 95 -21.85 0.00 8.58
C SER A 95 -20.56 -0.09 9.38
N ILE A 96 -20.69 -0.63 10.58
CA ILE A 96 -19.59 -1.03 11.45
C ILE A 96 -19.81 -2.50 11.83
N GLU A 97 -18.79 -3.32 11.64
CA GLU A 97 -18.78 -4.75 11.94
C GLU A 97 -17.68 -5.03 12.96
N VAL A 98 -18.02 -5.74 14.04
CA VAL A 98 -17.03 -6.19 15.02
C VAL A 98 -16.32 -7.43 14.47
N ILE A 99 -15.00 -7.33 14.28
CA ILE A 99 -14.16 -8.45 13.83
C ILE A 99 -13.64 -9.22 15.05
N ASP A 100 -13.10 -8.49 16.03
CA ASP A 100 -12.69 -9.01 17.33
C ASP A 100 -12.74 -7.91 18.41
N GLU A 101 -12.21 -8.18 19.61
CA GLU A 101 -12.23 -7.24 20.75
C GLU A 101 -11.39 -5.96 20.58
N ASN A 102 -10.49 -5.96 19.59
CA ASN A 102 -9.54 -4.88 19.29
C ASN A 102 -9.71 -4.34 17.86
N ILE A 103 -10.48 -5.01 17.00
CA ILE A 103 -10.66 -4.64 15.59
C ILE A 103 -12.14 -4.56 15.24
N GLU A 104 -12.54 -3.41 14.72
CA GLU A 104 -13.81 -3.24 14.03
C GLU A 104 -13.55 -2.81 12.58
N LYS A 105 -14.48 -3.14 11.68
CA LYS A 105 -14.41 -2.77 10.26
C LYS A 105 -15.54 -1.78 9.96
N ALA A 106 -15.21 -0.64 9.34
CA ALA A 106 -16.19 0.31 8.86
C ALA A 106 -16.24 0.30 7.34
N VAL A 107 -17.46 0.22 6.79
CA VAL A 107 -17.72 0.53 5.39
C VAL A 107 -18.14 2.01 5.32
N VAL A 108 -17.43 2.82 4.55
CA VAL A 108 -17.67 4.26 4.42
C VAL A 108 -17.96 4.60 2.97
N ASN A 109 -19.06 5.29 2.73
CA ASN A 109 -19.41 5.84 1.44
C ASN A 109 -18.92 7.28 1.33
N MET A 110 -18.07 7.51 0.34
CA MET A 110 -17.49 8.80 -0.01
C MET A 110 -17.98 9.28 -1.36
N ALA A 111 -17.94 10.58 -1.58
CA ALA A 111 -18.10 11.18 -2.90
C ALA A 111 -17.16 12.37 -3.04
N ILE A 112 -16.56 12.50 -4.23
CA ILE A 112 -15.73 13.64 -4.59
C ILE A 112 -16.24 14.28 -5.88
N MET A 113 -16.03 15.59 -6.01
CA MET A 113 -16.32 16.30 -7.25
C MET A 113 -15.18 16.12 -8.25
N GLU A 114 -15.48 15.49 -9.37
CA GLU A 114 -14.59 15.38 -10.53
C GLU A 114 -15.30 15.94 -11.76
N ASP A 115 -14.68 16.92 -12.43
CA ASP A 115 -15.21 17.54 -13.65
C ASP A 115 -16.68 18.00 -13.52
N GLY A 116 -17.05 18.53 -12.34
CA GLY A 116 -18.40 19.03 -12.04
C GLY A 116 -19.43 17.94 -11.74
N LYS A 117 -19.01 16.69 -11.52
CA LYS A 117 -19.87 15.57 -11.16
C LYS A 117 -19.42 14.93 -9.86
N GLU A 118 -20.37 14.52 -9.04
CA GLU A 118 -20.09 13.65 -7.91
C GLU A 118 -19.74 12.25 -8.40
N VAL A 119 -18.59 11.75 -7.95
CA VAL A 119 -18.14 10.38 -8.21
C VAL A 119 -18.16 9.64 -6.86
N PRO A 120 -19.01 8.61 -6.71
CA PRO A 120 -19.12 7.85 -5.47
C PRO A 120 -18.02 6.79 -5.35
N TYR A 121 -17.60 6.55 -4.12
CA TYR A 121 -16.61 5.55 -3.74
C TYR A 121 -17.02 4.87 -2.43
N THR A 122 -16.73 3.58 -2.30
CA THR A 122 -16.95 2.82 -1.06
C THR A 122 -15.61 2.32 -0.56
N TYR A 123 -15.31 2.56 0.70
CA TYR A 123 -14.04 2.23 1.33
C TYR A 123 -14.24 1.39 2.59
N ASN A 124 -13.35 0.43 2.79
CA ASN A 124 -13.26 -0.32 4.03
C ASN A 124 -12.10 0.26 4.87
N TYR A 125 -12.42 0.66 6.08
CA TYR A 125 -11.48 1.09 7.11
C TYR A 125 -11.48 0.05 8.23
N ALA A 126 -10.35 -0.05 8.92
CA ALA A 126 -10.31 -0.75 10.19
C ALA A 126 -10.20 0.27 11.32
N MET A 127 -10.97 0.09 12.38
CA MET A 127 -10.78 0.78 13.64
C MET A 127 -9.99 -0.16 14.53
N VAL A 128 -8.84 0.32 14.98
CA VAL A 128 -7.86 -0.48 15.72
C VAL A 128 -7.75 0.09 17.12
N LYS A 129 -8.00 -0.76 18.10
CA LYS A 129 -7.82 -0.42 19.52
C LYS A 129 -6.34 -0.38 19.86
N GLU A 130 -5.89 0.75 20.38
CA GLU A 130 -4.56 0.95 20.92
C GLU A 130 -4.64 1.24 22.43
N ASP A 131 -3.48 1.32 23.09
CA ASP A 131 -3.37 1.44 24.55
C ASP A 131 -4.25 2.56 25.15
N ASP A 132 -4.40 3.68 24.42
CA ASP A 132 -5.06 4.90 24.88
C ASP A 132 -6.42 5.17 24.18
N GLY A 133 -6.98 4.18 23.46
CA GLY A 133 -8.27 4.29 22.78
C GLY A 133 -8.24 3.81 21.33
N TRP A 134 -9.23 4.22 20.54
CA TRP A 134 -9.41 3.75 19.16
C TRP A 134 -8.79 4.69 18.13
N ALA A 135 -8.15 4.10 17.13
CA ALA A 135 -7.57 4.79 15.98
C ALA A 135 -8.19 4.27 14.68
N VAL A 136 -8.07 5.05 13.60
CA VAL A 136 -8.48 4.65 12.26
C VAL A 136 -7.27 4.15 11.48
N SER A 137 -7.43 3.02 10.84
CA SER A 137 -6.46 2.38 9.99
C SER A 137 -6.99 2.34 8.55
N PRO A 138 -6.57 3.30 7.71
CA PRO A 138 -6.92 3.31 6.29
C PRO A 138 -6.55 2.02 5.57
N ASP A 139 -7.24 1.79 4.45
CA ASP A 139 -7.14 0.59 3.62
C ASP A 139 -7.44 -0.73 4.37
N GLY A 140 -7.96 -0.63 5.59
CA GLY A 140 -8.29 -1.78 6.42
C GLY A 140 -7.08 -2.46 7.06
N VAL A 141 -5.93 -1.79 7.19
CA VAL A 141 -4.70 -2.40 7.76
C VAL A 141 -4.89 -2.75 9.24
N ILE A 142 -4.57 -3.98 9.65
CA ILE A 142 -4.69 -4.42 11.04
C ILE A 142 -3.40 -5.00 11.63
N GLU A 143 -2.48 -5.44 10.77
CA GLU A 143 -1.17 -5.94 11.20
C GLU A 143 -0.11 -5.57 10.16
N CYS A 144 1.11 -5.27 10.61
CA CYS A 144 2.25 -5.04 9.75
C CYS A 144 3.47 -5.75 10.35
N THR A 145 3.99 -6.73 9.62
CA THR A 145 5.25 -7.39 9.95
C THR A 145 6.34 -6.88 9.02
N ASN A 146 7.36 -6.24 9.60
CA ASN A 146 8.56 -5.86 8.88
C ASN A 146 9.49 -7.07 8.74
N VAL A 147 10.01 -7.28 7.53
CA VAL A 147 10.97 -8.33 7.22
C VAL A 147 12.36 -7.71 7.15
N GLU A 148 13.33 -8.35 7.79
CA GLU A 148 14.71 -7.86 7.78
C GLU A 148 15.25 -7.85 6.34
N ALA A 149 15.74 -6.69 5.90
CA ALA A 149 16.28 -6.55 4.57
C ALA A 149 17.58 -7.37 4.42
N PRO A 150 17.75 -8.16 3.36
CA PRO A 150 19.00 -8.86 3.10
C PRO A 150 20.10 -7.86 2.71
N GLU A 151 21.35 -8.33 2.72
CA GLU A 151 22.47 -7.55 2.21
C GLU A 151 22.27 -7.23 0.72
N ILE A 152 22.33 -5.94 0.39
CA ILE A 152 22.19 -5.47 -0.99
C ILE A 152 23.48 -5.72 -1.76
N VAL A 153 23.39 -6.57 -2.79
CA VAL A 153 24.55 -6.93 -3.62
C VAL A 153 24.73 -5.92 -4.75
N SER A 154 25.91 -5.29 -4.78
CA SER A 154 26.30 -4.36 -5.84
C SER A 154 26.34 -5.05 -7.21
N GLY A 155 25.95 -4.34 -8.27
CA GLY A 155 25.94 -4.87 -9.64
C GLY A 155 24.78 -5.82 -9.96
N LYS A 156 23.86 -6.07 -9.03
CA LYS A 156 22.71 -6.98 -9.20
C LYS A 156 21.36 -6.26 -9.08
N LEU A 157 20.33 -6.92 -9.63
CA LEU A 157 18.95 -6.66 -9.24
C LEU A 157 18.72 -7.28 -7.87
N ASN A 158 18.39 -6.46 -6.88
CA ASN A 158 18.03 -6.91 -5.54
C ASN A 158 16.53 -6.71 -5.38
N ILE A 159 15.82 -7.77 -5.05
CA ILE A 159 14.40 -7.76 -4.71
C ILE A 159 14.24 -8.58 -3.46
N TYR A 160 13.51 -8.05 -2.48
CA TYR A 160 13.26 -8.75 -1.23
C TYR A 160 11.90 -8.33 -0.68
N LEU A 161 11.25 -9.26 0.01
CA LEU A 161 10.06 -8.96 0.79
C LEU A 161 10.47 -8.01 1.93
N SER A 162 9.82 -6.85 2.02
CA SER A 162 10.09 -5.86 3.07
C SER A 162 8.99 -5.83 4.12
N LYS A 163 7.73 -6.05 3.73
CA LYS A 163 6.59 -6.08 4.67
C LYS A 163 5.53 -7.10 4.28
N MET A 164 4.93 -7.70 5.31
CA MET A 164 3.69 -8.46 5.22
C MET A 164 2.61 -7.67 5.97
N ILE A 165 1.58 -7.22 5.27
CA ILE A 165 0.55 -6.33 5.80
C ILE A 165 -0.77 -7.08 5.77
N LYS A 166 -1.36 -7.32 6.93
CA LYS A 166 -2.68 -7.94 7.06
C LYS A 166 -3.75 -6.87 7.03
N LEU A 167 -4.82 -7.12 6.28
CA LEU A 167 -6.00 -6.29 6.21
C LEU A 167 -7.18 -6.99 6.91
N VAL A 168 -8.23 -6.24 7.24
CA VAL A 168 -9.54 -6.82 7.57
C VAL A 168 -10.07 -7.68 6.42
N ASP A 169 -9.78 -7.28 5.19
CA ASP A 169 -10.18 -7.96 3.94
C ASP A 169 -8.95 -8.29 3.08
N GLY A 170 -8.17 -9.27 3.53
CA GLY A 170 -7.06 -9.86 2.78
C GLY A 170 -5.68 -9.41 3.25
N TYR A 171 -4.72 -9.40 2.33
CA TYR A 171 -3.31 -9.18 2.62
C TYR A 171 -2.60 -8.38 1.53
N ILE A 172 -1.54 -7.69 1.91
CA ILE A 172 -0.60 -7.06 1.00
C ILE A 172 0.82 -7.50 1.34
N LEU A 173 1.55 -7.95 0.34
CA LEU A 173 2.99 -8.12 0.41
C LEU A 173 3.67 -6.93 -0.26
N ARG A 174 4.56 -6.24 0.46
CA ARG A 174 5.42 -5.20 -0.10
C ARG A 174 6.81 -5.78 -0.32
N ALA A 175 7.30 -5.66 -1.55
CA ALA A 175 8.66 -6.02 -1.90
C ALA A 175 9.42 -4.79 -2.37
N ASP A 176 10.56 -4.52 -1.75
CA ASP A 176 11.44 -3.44 -2.14
C ASP A 176 12.40 -3.93 -3.24
N ILE A 177 12.68 -3.04 -4.20
CA ILE A 177 13.54 -3.30 -5.34
C ILE A 177 14.68 -2.28 -5.36
N SER A 178 15.92 -2.76 -5.43
CA SER A 178 17.10 -1.96 -5.73
C SER A 178 17.81 -2.55 -6.94
N ASN A 179 17.61 -1.95 -8.11
CA ASN A 179 18.37 -2.30 -9.30
C ASN A 179 19.73 -1.60 -9.29
N ASN A 180 20.75 -2.25 -8.74
CA ASN A 180 22.12 -1.73 -8.72
C ASN A 180 22.96 -2.27 -9.88
N SER A 181 22.32 -2.91 -10.87
CA SER A 181 22.99 -3.45 -12.05
C SER A 181 23.05 -2.44 -13.19
N SER A 182 23.80 -2.79 -14.23
CA SER A 182 23.83 -2.05 -15.51
C SER A 182 22.71 -2.45 -16.48
N LYS A 183 21.83 -3.36 -16.08
CA LYS A 183 20.73 -3.89 -16.90
C LYS A 183 19.39 -3.28 -16.49
N ALA A 184 18.47 -3.18 -17.45
CA ALA A 184 17.07 -2.95 -17.20
C ALA A 184 16.33 -4.30 -17.18
N TYR A 185 15.14 -4.34 -16.59
CA TYR A 185 14.37 -5.58 -16.42
C TYR A 185 12.90 -5.37 -16.78
N SER A 186 12.24 -6.44 -17.19
CA SER A 186 10.78 -6.50 -17.35
C SER A 186 10.19 -7.48 -16.35
N PHE A 187 9.13 -7.07 -15.67
CA PHE A 187 8.29 -7.93 -14.85
C PHE A 187 7.07 -8.32 -15.67
N GLY A 188 7.09 -9.54 -16.19
CA GLY A 188 6.12 -10.01 -17.16
C GLY A 188 6.35 -9.44 -18.56
N LYS A 189 5.48 -9.87 -19.47
CA LYS A 189 5.33 -9.37 -20.84
C LYS A 189 3.92 -9.66 -21.34
N GLU A 190 3.57 -9.15 -22.51
CA GLU A 190 2.32 -9.52 -23.20
C GLU A 190 2.18 -11.06 -23.32
N GLY A 191 1.05 -11.59 -22.86
CA GLY A 191 0.76 -13.02 -22.84
C GLY A 191 1.44 -13.83 -21.72
N ASN A 192 2.37 -13.24 -20.95
CA ASN A 192 2.99 -13.90 -19.79
C ASN A 192 3.30 -12.90 -18.68
N LEU A 193 2.25 -12.46 -17.96
CA LEU A 193 2.37 -11.48 -16.89
C LEU A 193 3.09 -12.07 -15.67
N CYS A 194 3.80 -11.19 -14.95
CA CYS A 194 4.43 -11.52 -13.68
C CYS A 194 3.37 -11.91 -12.65
N LYS A 195 3.66 -12.92 -11.84
CA LYS A 195 2.88 -13.32 -10.68
C LYS A 195 3.73 -13.22 -9.42
N VAL A 196 3.06 -12.97 -8.30
CA VAL A 196 3.62 -13.17 -6.98
C VAL A 196 2.97 -14.42 -6.42
N VAL A 197 3.78 -15.45 -6.20
CA VAL A 197 3.37 -16.75 -5.65
C VAL A 197 3.87 -16.84 -4.21
N VAL A 198 3.00 -17.24 -3.31
CA VAL A 198 3.26 -17.35 -1.88
C VAL A 198 2.96 -18.77 -1.44
N GLU A 199 3.97 -19.44 -0.90
CA GLU A 199 3.84 -20.73 -0.25
C GLU A 199 3.70 -20.50 1.25
N THR A 200 2.62 -21.00 1.84
CA THR A 200 2.33 -20.94 3.28
C THR A 200 2.25 -22.33 3.88
N THR A 201 2.01 -22.43 5.18
CA THR A 201 1.72 -23.71 5.84
C THR A 201 0.40 -24.34 5.41
N GLU A 202 -0.53 -23.55 4.89
CA GLU A 202 -1.89 -24.00 4.54
C GLU A 202 -2.08 -24.19 3.03
N GLY A 203 -1.24 -23.58 2.19
CA GLY A 203 -1.34 -23.75 0.75
C GLY A 203 -0.47 -22.81 -0.08
N GLU A 204 -0.77 -22.76 -1.37
CA GLU A 204 -0.15 -21.83 -2.32
C GLU A 204 -1.18 -20.80 -2.77
N TYR A 205 -0.80 -19.53 -2.70
CA TYR A 205 -1.61 -18.39 -3.11
C TYR A 205 -0.87 -17.61 -4.20
N SER A 206 -1.60 -17.06 -5.17
CA SER A 206 -0.96 -16.22 -6.19
C SER A 206 -1.82 -15.04 -6.62
N THR A 207 -1.15 -13.94 -6.98
CA THR A 207 -1.78 -12.77 -7.59
C THR A 207 -0.96 -12.35 -8.80
N SER A 208 -1.63 -11.85 -9.84
CA SER A 208 -0.97 -11.46 -11.11
C SER A 208 -0.85 -9.94 -11.20
N MET A 209 0.26 -9.46 -11.75
CA MET A 209 0.37 -8.06 -12.15
C MET A 209 -0.64 -7.77 -13.28
N LEU A 210 -1.23 -6.58 -13.27
CA LEU A 210 -2.24 -6.19 -14.28
C LEU A 210 -1.62 -5.92 -15.65
N GLU A 211 -0.35 -5.52 -15.68
CA GLU A 211 0.38 -5.15 -16.88
C GLU A 211 1.87 -5.44 -16.72
N GLU A 212 2.57 -5.46 -17.85
CA GLU A 212 4.04 -5.49 -17.89
C GLU A 212 4.60 -4.25 -17.19
N VAL A 213 5.60 -4.44 -16.33
CA VAL A 213 6.31 -3.33 -15.69
C VAL A 213 7.79 -3.38 -16.03
N LYS A 214 8.26 -2.33 -16.69
CA LYS A 214 9.69 -2.13 -16.98
C LYS A 214 10.38 -1.40 -15.84
N LEU A 215 11.52 -1.92 -15.45
CA LEU A 215 12.39 -1.37 -14.42
C LEU A 215 13.70 -0.92 -15.05
N ASP A 216 13.96 0.39 -14.98
CA ASP A 216 15.20 0.98 -15.52
C ASP A 216 16.42 0.66 -14.63
N LYS A 217 17.60 0.94 -15.16
CA LYS A 217 18.91 0.80 -14.51
C LYS A 217 19.01 1.74 -13.30
N LYS A 218 19.73 1.32 -12.25
CA LYS A 218 20.10 2.19 -11.10
C LYS A 218 18.90 2.83 -10.38
N VAL A 219 17.74 2.18 -10.39
CA VAL A 219 16.52 2.67 -9.73
C VAL A 219 16.27 1.95 -8.42
N LYS A 220 15.69 2.68 -7.46
CA LYS A 220 15.11 2.13 -6.23
C LYS A 220 13.61 2.36 -6.27
N THR A 221 12.85 1.30 -6.02
CA THR A 221 11.38 1.32 -6.02
C THR A 221 10.85 0.19 -5.14
N TYR A 222 9.55 -0.04 -5.15
CA TYR A 222 8.90 -1.20 -4.57
C TYR A 222 7.71 -1.61 -5.43
N PHE A 223 7.18 -2.80 -5.20
CA PHE A 223 5.84 -3.18 -5.64
C PHE A 223 5.03 -3.71 -4.45
N MET A 224 3.71 -3.71 -4.61
CA MET A 224 2.76 -4.25 -3.64
C MET A 224 1.89 -5.27 -4.35
N ALA A 225 1.76 -6.45 -3.74
CA ALA A 225 0.95 -7.55 -4.24
C ALA A 225 -0.21 -7.78 -3.27
N ARG A 226 -1.45 -7.57 -3.74
CA ARG A 226 -2.67 -7.77 -2.96
C ARG A 226 -3.20 -9.19 -3.17
N PHE A 227 -3.61 -9.80 -2.07
CA PHE A 227 -4.26 -11.10 -2.00
C PHE A 227 -5.59 -10.93 -1.28
N ASP A 228 -6.66 -11.50 -1.83
CA ASP A 228 -7.96 -11.50 -1.17
C ASP A 228 -7.96 -12.45 0.04
N GLU A 229 -7.16 -13.52 -0.04
CA GLU A 229 -6.98 -14.53 1.00
C GLU A 229 -5.51 -14.98 1.05
N LEU A 230 -5.00 -15.16 2.27
CA LEU A 230 -3.67 -15.70 2.53
C LEU A 230 -3.69 -16.33 3.92
N GLU A 231 -3.88 -17.65 4.00
CA GLU A 231 -3.92 -18.37 5.28
C GLU A 231 -2.59 -19.06 5.56
N GLY A 232 -2.28 -19.25 6.84
CA GLY A 232 -1.06 -19.90 7.28
C GLY A 232 0.17 -18.99 7.35
N GLU A 233 1.25 -19.54 7.91
CA GLU A 233 2.53 -18.83 8.02
C GLU A 233 3.24 -18.82 6.67
N VAL A 234 3.65 -17.64 6.18
CA VAL A 234 4.41 -17.50 4.94
C VAL A 234 5.78 -18.18 5.06
N LYS A 235 6.05 -19.12 4.16
CA LYS A 235 7.33 -19.85 4.06
C LYS A 235 8.20 -19.33 2.94
N LYS A 236 7.61 -19.00 1.79
CA LYS A 236 8.35 -18.56 0.62
C LYS A 236 7.53 -17.63 -0.26
N VAL A 237 8.18 -16.64 -0.85
CA VAL A 237 7.57 -15.72 -1.81
C VAL A 237 8.43 -15.67 -3.08
N THR A 238 7.79 -15.91 -4.21
CA THR A 238 8.44 -15.96 -5.53
C THR A 238 7.79 -14.95 -6.47
N VAL A 239 8.61 -14.16 -7.16
CA VAL A 239 8.21 -13.27 -8.25
C VAL A 239 8.54 -13.96 -9.56
N THR A 240 7.53 -14.22 -10.39
CA THR A 240 7.71 -15.00 -11.62
C THR A 240 7.96 -14.13 -12.85
N ASN A 241 8.44 -14.75 -13.93
CA ASN A 241 8.49 -14.14 -15.26
C ASN A 241 9.26 -12.80 -15.31
N VAL A 242 10.46 -12.77 -14.72
CA VAL A 242 11.37 -11.62 -14.80
C VAL A 242 12.32 -11.79 -15.97
N TYR A 243 12.46 -10.76 -16.79
CA TYR A 243 13.30 -10.76 -17.99
C TYR A 243 14.35 -9.65 -17.92
N ASP A 244 15.49 -9.87 -18.57
CA ASP A 244 16.43 -8.80 -18.91
C ASP A 244 15.89 -8.01 -20.11
N ILE A 245 16.18 -6.71 -20.12
CA ILE A 245 16.00 -5.84 -21.28
C ILE A 245 17.39 -5.51 -21.86
N GLU A 246 17.57 -5.80 -23.15
CA GLU A 246 18.78 -5.58 -23.93
C GLU A 246 18.38 -4.83 -25.22
N ASP A 247 19.07 -3.73 -25.55
CA ASP A 247 18.75 -2.87 -26.70
C ASP A 247 17.26 -2.48 -26.81
N ASP A 248 16.67 -2.09 -25.68
CA ASP A 248 15.25 -1.72 -25.52
C ASP A 248 14.23 -2.82 -25.85
N ALA A 249 14.69 -4.07 -26.02
CA ALA A 249 13.85 -5.25 -26.24
C ALA A 249 13.91 -6.23 -25.07
N ILE A 250 12.80 -6.94 -24.83
CA ILE A 250 12.75 -8.04 -23.87
C ILE A 250 13.55 -9.22 -24.44
N LYS A 251 14.49 -9.72 -23.64
CA LYS A 251 15.25 -10.93 -23.96
C LYS A 251 14.52 -12.16 -23.45
N GLU A 252 13.75 -12.80 -24.33
CA GLU A 252 12.85 -13.91 -23.97
C GLU A 252 13.52 -15.09 -23.26
N ASP A 253 14.73 -15.46 -23.69
CA ASP A 253 15.53 -16.55 -23.12
C ASP A 253 16.13 -16.22 -21.74
N SER A 254 16.01 -14.98 -21.27
CA SER A 254 16.46 -14.56 -19.93
C SER A 254 15.40 -14.69 -18.83
N ILE A 255 14.23 -15.24 -19.17
CA ILE A 255 13.12 -15.47 -18.25
C ILE A 255 13.60 -16.23 -17.02
N ARG A 256 13.22 -15.74 -15.84
CA ARG A 256 13.51 -16.38 -14.57
C ARG A 256 12.52 -15.98 -13.50
N ASP A 257 12.42 -16.85 -12.52
CA ASP A 257 11.71 -16.57 -11.28
C ASP A 257 12.73 -16.16 -10.21
N ILE A 258 12.30 -15.28 -9.31
CA ILE A 258 13.14 -14.72 -8.25
C ILE A 258 12.45 -15.01 -6.92
N ILE A 259 13.12 -15.79 -6.06
CA ILE A 259 12.71 -15.97 -4.67
C ILE A 259 13.12 -14.69 -3.91
N ILE A 260 12.14 -14.02 -3.31
CA ILE A 260 12.33 -12.74 -2.60
C ILE A 260 12.22 -12.89 -1.08
N TYR A 261 11.80 -14.07 -0.61
CA TYR A 261 11.72 -14.46 0.79
C TYR A 261 11.67 -15.99 0.90
N GLU A 262 12.40 -16.55 1.86
CA GLU A 262 12.38 -17.98 2.20
C GLU A 262 12.77 -18.13 3.69
N LYS A 263 12.04 -18.97 4.44
CA LYS A 263 12.24 -19.22 5.87
C LYS A 263 12.53 -20.69 6.16
#